data_AF-A0A1W5CXG7-F1
#
_entry.id   AF-A0A1W5CXG7-F1
#
_cell.length_a   1.000
_cell.length_b   1.000
_cell.length_c   1.000
_cell.angle_alpha   90.00
_cell.angle_beta   90.00
_cell.angle_gamma   90.00
#
_symmetry.space_group_name_H-M   'P 1'
#
loop_
_entity.id
_entity.type
_entity.pdbx_description
1 polymer ?
#
loop_
_entity_poly.entity_id
_entity_poly.type
_entity_poly.pdbx_seq_one_letter_code
_entity_poly.pdbx_strand_id
1 'polypeptide(L)'
;MASTSGLRRPGPQSPPPGGDHSTAELLNTVTWVLTALSTVLVGLRLFTRVRIIRNPGRDDIAVAISSALNITGASLISVATTAGLGRHLYYLRPHQLSKSIKFVTFSQPFCVMSFALSKVAVALLLIRVVPPAFRRAVWFLYCLAGIQLLLGAVVVILEFAQCSPTRSLWDLSLPLDCWPFTILQNFLYALGGELSMEFRTVPWALLTVLQLTRSSAI
;
A
#
# COMPACT_ATOMS: atom_id res chain seq x y z
N MET A 1 13.13 34.05 5.32
CA MET A 1 12.78 33.66 6.71
C MET A 1 11.84 32.46 6.62
N ALA A 2 12.40 31.27 6.82
CA ALA A 2 11.68 30.01 6.68
C ALA A 2 10.72 29.83 7.86
N SER A 3 9.41 29.85 7.58
CA SER A 3 8.39 29.51 8.57
C SER A 3 8.47 28.01 8.84
N THR A 4 9.21 27.66 9.90
CA THR A 4 9.25 26.34 10.52
C THR A 4 7.88 26.04 11.12
N SER A 5 6.96 25.59 10.28
CA SER A 5 5.78 24.84 10.70
C SER A 5 6.24 23.43 11.13
N GLY A 6 7.03 23.39 12.20
CA GLY A 6 7.32 22.15 12.91
C GLY A 6 6.00 21.57 13.39
N LEU A 7 5.84 20.25 13.23
CA LEU A 7 4.76 19.48 13.83
C LEU A 7 4.77 19.72 15.35
N ARG A 8 4.01 20.72 15.80
CA ARG A 8 3.82 20.99 17.23
C ARG A 8 2.98 19.84 17.76
N ARG A 9 3.46 19.18 18.83
CA ARG A 9 2.67 18.15 19.52
C ARG A 9 1.28 18.73 19.83
N PRO A 10 0.20 17.96 19.64
CA PRO A 10 -1.13 18.45 19.97
C PRO A 10 -1.13 18.93 21.42
N GLY A 11 -1.50 20.19 21.61
CA GLY A 11 -1.71 20.76 22.94
C GLY A 11 -2.85 20.02 23.68
N PRO A 12 -3.11 20.36 24.95
CA PRO A 12 -4.23 19.78 25.69
C PRO A 12 -5.53 19.96 24.88
N GLN A 13 -6.11 18.83 24.46
CA GLN A 13 -7.32 18.82 23.64
C GLN A 13 -8.54 18.96 24.54
N SER A 14 -9.54 19.71 24.11
CA SER A 14 -10.87 19.70 24.73
C SER A 14 -11.59 18.37 24.43
N PRO A 15 -12.49 17.91 25.30
CA PRO A 15 -13.25 16.68 25.04
C PRO A 15 -14.11 16.85 23.78
N PRO A 16 -14.08 15.91 22.83
CA PRO A 16 -14.87 16.00 21.61
C PRO A 16 -16.38 15.87 21.93
N PRO A 17 -17.26 16.60 21.22
CA PRO A 17 -18.70 16.42 21.33
C PRO A 17 -19.08 15.03 20.82
N GLY A 18 -19.71 14.21 21.66
CA GLY A 18 -20.10 12.83 21.35
C GLY A 18 -19.53 11.75 22.28
N GLY A 19 -18.58 12.07 23.16
CA GLY A 19 -17.99 11.06 24.07
C GLY A 19 -16.95 10.18 23.38
N ASP A 20 -16.67 9.00 23.94
CA ASP A 20 -15.61 8.09 23.46
C ASP A 20 -16.15 7.13 22.39
N HIS A 21 -16.30 7.64 21.16
CA HIS A 21 -16.62 6.81 20.01
C HIS A 21 -15.33 6.30 19.34
N SER A 22 -15.23 4.98 19.17
CA SER A 22 -14.12 4.31 18.49
C SER A 22 -14.53 3.81 17.11
N THR A 23 -13.83 4.22 16.06
CA THR A 23 -13.97 3.64 14.70
C THR A 23 -13.08 2.42 14.48
N ALA A 24 -12.37 1.99 15.53
CA ALA A 24 -11.44 0.85 15.51
C ALA A 24 -12.09 -0.45 15.01
N GLU A 25 -13.31 -0.75 15.49
CA GLU A 25 -14.04 -1.96 15.10
C GLU A 25 -14.45 -1.92 13.62
N LEU A 26 -14.94 -0.78 13.16
CA LEU A 26 -15.27 -0.56 11.75
C LEU A 26 -14.02 -0.76 10.88
N LEU A 27 -12.90 -0.15 11.26
CA LEU A 27 -11.65 -0.23 10.52
C LEU A 27 -11.18 -1.69 10.42
N ASN A 28 -11.14 -2.41 11.54
CA ASN A 28 -10.73 -3.81 11.54
C ASN A 28 -11.68 -4.69 10.72
N THR A 29 -12.99 -4.50 10.84
CA THR A 29 -14.00 -5.26 10.08
C THR A 29 -13.83 -5.06 8.58
N VAL A 30 -13.75 -3.81 8.13
CA VAL A 30 -13.61 -3.48 6.70
C VAL A 30 -12.28 -4.03 6.15
N THR A 31 -11.19 -3.88 6.89
CA THR A 31 -9.87 -4.41 6.49
C THR A 31 -9.92 -5.93 6.31
N TRP A 32 -10.51 -6.68 7.24
CA TRP A 32 -10.57 -8.14 7.15
C TRP A 32 -11.53 -8.63 6.08
N VAL A 33 -12.68 -7.98 5.89
CA VAL A 33 -13.63 -8.33 4.82
C VAL A 33 -12.98 -8.14 3.45
N LEU A 34 -12.34 -6.99 3.21
CA LEU A 34 -11.65 -6.72 1.94
C LEU A 34 -10.44 -7.64 1.74
N THR A 35 -9.69 -7.92 2.80
CA THR A 35 -8.54 -8.84 2.75
C THR A 35 -9.00 -10.25 2.42
N ALA A 36 -10.04 -10.76 3.10
CA ALA A 36 -10.58 -12.09 2.83
C ALA A 36 -11.10 -12.21 1.39
N LEU A 37 -11.84 -11.21 0.92
CA LEU A 37 -12.32 -11.17 -0.46
C LEU A 37 -11.14 -11.20 -1.46
N SER A 38 -10.13 -10.37 -1.24
CA SER A 38 -8.92 -10.33 -2.06
C SER A 38 -8.18 -11.68 -2.07
N THR A 39 -7.99 -12.29 -0.89
CA THR A 39 -7.33 -13.60 -0.76
C THR A 39 -8.11 -14.71 -1.45
N VAL A 40 -9.45 -14.71 -1.40
CA VAL A 40 -10.28 -15.67 -2.13
C VAL A 40 -10.10 -15.51 -3.64
N LEU A 41 -10.11 -14.28 -4.17
CA LEU A 41 -9.92 -14.02 -5.60
C LEU A 41 -8.53 -14.45 -6.07
N VAL A 42 -7.49 -14.17 -5.27
CA VAL A 42 -6.12 -14.63 -5.53
C VAL A 42 -6.04 -16.16 -5.49
N GLY A 43 -6.66 -16.79 -4.49
CA GLY A 43 -6.71 -18.25 -4.38
C GLY A 43 -7.37 -18.90 -5.58
N LEU A 44 -8.49 -18.34 -6.06
CA LEU A 44 -9.19 -18.81 -7.26
C LEU A 44 -8.33 -18.62 -8.52
N ARG A 45 -7.61 -17.51 -8.64
CA ARG A 45 -6.66 -17.28 -9.74
C ARG A 45 -5.57 -18.34 -9.75
N LEU A 46 -4.92 -18.58 -8.61
CA LEU A 46 -3.86 -19.58 -8.47
C LEU A 46 -4.39 -20.99 -8.75
N PHE A 47 -5.56 -21.33 -8.23
CA PHE A 47 -6.21 -22.62 -8.48
C PHE A 47 -6.46 -22.83 -9.98
N THR A 48 -7.02 -21.83 -10.66
CA THR A 48 -7.28 -21.88 -12.11
C THR A 48 -5.98 -22.08 -12.89
N ARG A 49 -4.92 -21.33 -12.57
CA ARG A 49 -3.62 -21.40 -13.28
C ARG A 49 -2.90 -22.72 -13.07
N VAL A 50 -2.86 -23.21 -11.82
CA VAL A 50 -2.12 -24.41 -11.44
C VAL A 50 -2.87 -25.69 -11.80
N ARG A 51 -4.20 -25.73 -11.57
CA ARG A 51 -4.98 -26.97 -11.73
C ARG A 51 -5.74 -27.06 -13.04
N ILE A 52 -6.34 -25.96 -13.51
CA ILE A 52 -7.19 -25.96 -14.71
C ILE A 52 -6.33 -25.76 -15.96
N ILE A 53 -5.57 -24.65 -16.01
CA ILE A 53 -4.71 -24.30 -17.15
C ILE A 53 -3.38 -25.10 -17.14
N ARG A 54 -2.95 -25.56 -15.94
CA ARG A 54 -1.70 -26.31 -15.72
C ARG A 54 -0.46 -25.61 -16.28
N ASN A 55 -0.44 -24.28 -16.23
CA ASN A 55 0.67 -23.47 -16.74
C ASN A 55 1.08 -22.41 -15.70
N PRO A 56 1.70 -22.84 -14.57
CA PRO A 56 2.15 -21.90 -13.55
C PRO A 56 3.19 -20.95 -14.12
N GLY A 57 3.00 -19.65 -13.88
CA GLY A 57 3.91 -18.60 -14.27
C GLY A 57 4.71 -18.03 -13.10
N ARG A 58 5.75 -17.26 -13.41
CA ARG A 58 6.45 -16.44 -12.41
C ARG A 58 5.54 -15.35 -11.81
N ASP A 59 4.50 -14.94 -12.54
CA ASP A 59 3.50 -13.99 -12.04
C ASP A 59 2.69 -14.57 -10.88
N ASP A 60 2.39 -15.87 -10.89
CA ASP A 60 1.61 -16.53 -9.84
C ASP A 60 2.35 -16.48 -8.48
N ILE A 61 3.68 -16.64 -8.48
CA ILE A 61 4.51 -16.50 -7.28
C ILE A 61 4.46 -15.05 -6.76
N ALA A 62 4.56 -14.06 -7.65
CA ALA A 62 4.49 -12.65 -7.27
C ALA A 62 3.14 -12.28 -6.65
N VAL A 63 2.02 -12.79 -7.19
CA VAL A 63 0.68 -12.60 -6.59
C VAL A 63 0.59 -13.28 -5.23
N ALA A 64 1.09 -14.52 -5.09
CA ALA A 64 1.05 -15.23 -3.82
C ALA A 64 1.82 -14.49 -2.72
N ILE A 65 3.02 -13.98 -3.04
CA ILE A 65 3.82 -13.17 -2.12
C ILE A 65 3.08 -11.88 -1.77
N SER A 66 2.54 -11.17 -2.77
CA SER A 66 1.74 -9.96 -2.55
C SER A 66 0.59 -10.21 -1.57
N SER A 67 -0.19 -11.29 -1.77
CA SER A 67 -1.29 -11.64 -0.86
C SER A 67 -0.80 -11.93 0.56
N ALA A 68 0.34 -12.61 0.73
CA ALA A 68 0.91 -12.88 2.05
C ALA A 68 1.35 -11.60 2.77
N LEU A 69 1.97 -10.66 2.04
CA LEU A 69 2.34 -9.34 2.58
C LEU A 69 1.09 -8.54 2.96
N ASN A 70 0.03 -8.59 2.15
CA ASN A 70 -1.24 -7.92 2.46
C ASN A 70 -1.85 -8.42 3.79
N ILE A 71 -1.91 -9.73 3.97
CA ILE A 71 -2.42 -10.35 5.21
C ILE A 71 -1.55 -9.95 6.41
N THR A 72 -0.22 -9.91 6.22
CA THR A 72 0.72 -9.47 7.25
C THR A 72 0.43 -8.01 7.63
N GLY A 73 0.33 -7.10 6.65
CA GLY A 73 -0.02 -5.69 6.90
C GLY A 73 -1.36 -5.53 7.61
N ALA A 74 -2.39 -6.25 7.18
CA ALA A 74 -3.71 -6.25 7.82
C ALA A 74 -3.63 -6.70 9.29
N SER A 75 -2.84 -7.74 9.59
CA SER A 75 -2.65 -8.21 10.96
C SER A 75 -1.95 -7.18 11.86
N LEU A 76 -0.96 -6.45 11.35
CA LEU A 76 -0.31 -5.37 12.11
C LEU A 76 -1.29 -4.22 12.38
N ILE A 77 -2.14 -3.87 11.42
CA ILE A 77 -3.19 -2.86 11.59
C ILE A 77 -4.17 -3.32 12.67
N SER A 78 -4.59 -4.58 12.68
CA SER A 78 -5.43 -5.12 13.76
C SER A 78 -4.77 -4.97 15.13
N VAL A 79 -3.48 -5.27 15.25
CA VAL A 79 -2.75 -5.02 16.51
C VAL A 79 -2.74 -3.53 16.86
N ALA A 80 -2.57 -2.63 15.89
CA ALA A 80 -2.66 -1.19 16.11
C ALA A 80 -4.05 -0.74 16.62
N THR A 81 -5.15 -1.34 16.14
CA THR A 81 -6.50 -1.05 16.65
C THR A 81 -6.65 -1.41 18.12
N THR A 82 -6.09 -2.54 18.56
CA THR A 82 -6.09 -2.90 19.99
C THR A 82 -5.26 -1.95 20.85
N ALA A 83 -4.27 -1.26 20.26
CA ALA A 83 -3.45 -0.27 20.93
C ALA A 83 -4.13 1.11 21.04
N GLY A 84 -5.23 1.34 20.32
CA GLY A 84 -5.99 2.61 20.35
C GLY A 84 -6.15 3.30 19.00
N LEU A 85 -5.70 2.70 17.89
CA LEU A 85 -5.94 3.25 16.55
C LEU A 85 -7.46 3.34 16.27
N GLY A 86 -7.92 4.52 15.84
CA GLY A 86 -9.35 4.79 15.57
C GLY A 86 -10.13 5.37 16.76
N ARG A 87 -9.48 5.61 17.90
CA ARG A 87 -10.04 6.38 19.03
C ARG A 87 -9.52 7.81 19.01
N HIS A 88 -10.29 8.72 19.61
CA HIS A 88 -9.88 10.12 19.71
C HIS A 88 -8.61 10.26 20.56
N LEU A 89 -7.66 11.10 20.09
CA LEU A 89 -6.34 11.29 20.73
C LEU A 89 -6.46 11.70 22.21
N TYR A 90 -7.51 12.45 22.56
CA TYR A 90 -7.82 12.85 23.94
C TYR A 90 -7.93 11.68 24.93
N TYR A 91 -8.50 10.54 24.53
CA TYR A 91 -8.71 9.39 25.42
C TYR A 91 -7.51 8.42 25.44
N LEU A 92 -6.47 8.68 24.64
CA LEU A 92 -5.32 7.80 24.51
C LEU A 92 -4.22 8.16 25.49
N ARG A 93 -3.75 7.17 26.26
CA ARG A 93 -2.52 7.33 27.05
C ARG A 93 -1.31 7.46 26.11
N PRO A 94 -0.27 8.23 26.48
CA PRO A 94 0.93 8.43 25.64
C PRO A 94 1.57 7.12 25.17
N HIS A 95 1.65 6.10 26.05
CA HIS A 95 2.17 4.79 25.70
C HIS A 95 1.30 4.04 24.67
N GLN A 96 -0.04 4.15 24.78
CA GLN A 96 -0.97 3.55 23.82
C GLN A 96 -0.87 4.21 22.45
N LEU A 97 -0.73 5.54 22.42
CA LEU A 97 -0.52 6.30 21.19
C LEU A 97 0.80 5.92 20.50
N SER A 98 1.90 5.90 21.26
CA SER A 98 3.22 5.49 20.75
C SER A 98 3.19 4.07 20.17
N LYS A 99 2.58 3.12 20.89
CA LYS A 99 2.42 1.74 20.42
C LYS A 99 1.57 1.66 19.14
N SER A 100 0.47 2.40 19.08
CA SER A 100 -0.40 2.43 17.89
C SER A 100 0.33 2.95 16.66
N ILE A 101 1.01 4.09 16.78
CA ILE A 101 1.80 4.69 15.70
C ILE A 101 2.87 3.72 15.23
N LYS A 102 3.59 3.08 16.17
CA LYS A 102 4.61 2.08 15.85
C LYS A 102 4.08 0.98 14.93
N PHE A 103 2.96 0.34 15.29
CA PHE A 103 2.40 -0.74 14.48
C PHE A 103 1.88 -0.26 13.13
N VAL A 104 1.31 0.95 13.05
CA VAL A 104 0.89 1.55 11.78
C VAL A 104 2.10 1.78 10.86
N THR A 105 3.15 2.41 11.37
CA THR A 105 4.41 2.61 10.65
C THR A 105 5.00 1.29 10.16
N PHE A 106 5.00 0.24 10.98
CA PHE A 106 5.50 -1.07 10.53
C PHE A 106 4.56 -1.74 9.51
N SER A 107 3.26 -1.47 9.52
CA SER A 107 2.31 -2.06 8.57
C SER A 107 2.41 -1.49 7.15
N GLN A 108 2.78 -0.21 7.04
CA GLN A 108 2.81 0.53 5.79
C GLN A 108 3.80 -0.04 4.75
N PRO A 109 5.04 -0.45 5.07
CA PRO A 109 5.92 -1.06 4.07
C PRO A 109 5.38 -2.37 3.50
N PHE A 110 4.70 -3.19 4.32
CA PHE A 110 4.04 -4.40 3.83
C PHE A 110 2.91 -4.08 2.86
N CYS A 111 2.15 -3.02 3.15
CA CYS A 111 1.08 -2.54 2.30
C CYS A 111 1.62 -2.07 0.94
N VAL A 112 2.60 -1.16 0.94
CA VAL A 112 3.22 -0.61 -0.28
C VAL A 112 3.84 -1.70 -1.14
N MET A 113 4.61 -2.62 -0.53
CA MET A 113 5.23 -3.73 -1.26
C MET A 113 4.19 -4.71 -1.83
N SER A 114 3.09 -4.95 -1.11
CA SER A 114 1.97 -5.74 -1.60
C SER A 114 1.37 -5.12 -2.87
N PHE A 115 1.08 -3.83 -2.85
CA PHE A 115 0.55 -3.10 -4.01
C PHE A 115 1.52 -3.13 -5.21
N ALA A 116 2.81 -2.87 -4.98
CA ALA A 116 3.83 -2.91 -6.02
C ALA A 116 3.92 -4.30 -6.68
N LEU A 117 3.97 -5.38 -5.88
CA LEU A 117 4.03 -6.74 -6.39
C LEU A 117 2.77 -7.18 -7.14
N SER A 118 1.60 -6.74 -6.68
CA SER A 118 0.33 -6.96 -7.39
C SER A 118 0.37 -6.36 -8.81
N LYS A 119 0.90 -5.15 -8.97
CA LYS A 119 1.07 -4.51 -10.28
C LYS A 119 2.08 -5.24 -11.17
N VAL A 120 3.21 -5.64 -10.60
CA VAL A 120 4.24 -6.42 -11.32
C VAL A 120 3.66 -7.73 -11.84
N ALA A 121 2.87 -8.43 -11.03
CA ALA A 121 2.23 -9.67 -11.45
C ALA A 121 1.23 -9.47 -12.61
N VAL A 122 0.47 -8.38 -12.61
CA VAL A 122 -0.42 -8.03 -13.73
C VAL A 122 0.39 -7.68 -14.98
N ALA A 123 1.47 -6.90 -14.86
CA ALA A 123 2.33 -6.57 -15.99
C ALA A 123 2.98 -7.83 -16.61
N LEU A 124 3.48 -8.74 -15.79
CA LEU A 124 4.03 -10.03 -16.24
C LEU A 124 2.98 -10.90 -16.92
N LEU A 125 1.74 -10.90 -16.41
CA LEU A 125 0.63 -11.60 -17.05
C LEU A 125 0.36 -11.03 -18.45
N LEU A 126 0.30 -9.70 -18.59
CA LEU A 126 0.07 -9.04 -19.87
C LEU A 126 1.18 -9.34 -20.87
N ILE A 127 2.44 -9.31 -20.44
CA ILE A 127 3.59 -9.67 -21.30
C ILE A 127 3.42 -11.08 -21.88
N ARG A 128 2.84 -12.00 -21.10
CA ARG A 128 2.62 -13.39 -21.53
C ARG A 128 1.46 -13.55 -22.52
N VAL A 129 0.50 -12.62 -22.51
CA VAL A 129 -0.67 -12.61 -23.41
C VAL A 129 -0.36 -11.88 -24.71
N VAL A 130 0.47 -10.84 -24.67
CA VAL A 130 0.83 -10.04 -25.85
C VAL A 130 1.68 -10.87 -26.82
N PRO A 131 1.34 -10.91 -28.12
CA PRO A 131 2.15 -11.63 -29.11
C PRO A 131 3.58 -11.08 -29.19
N PRO A 132 4.59 -11.94 -29.42
CA PRO A 132 6.00 -11.53 -29.49
C PRO A 132 6.30 -10.55 -30.64
N ALA A 133 5.41 -10.44 -31.63
CA ALA A 133 5.49 -9.45 -32.71
C ALA A 133 5.51 -8.00 -32.18
N PHE A 134 4.90 -7.74 -31.02
CA PHE A 134 4.80 -6.40 -30.43
C PHE A 134 5.89 -6.13 -29.38
N ARG A 135 7.16 -6.30 -29.76
CA ARG A 135 8.33 -6.12 -28.88
C ARG A 135 8.32 -4.79 -28.11
N ARG A 136 7.87 -3.69 -28.72
CA ARG A 136 7.79 -2.37 -28.04
C ARG A 136 6.82 -2.37 -26.85
N ALA A 137 5.68 -3.05 -26.97
CA ALA A 137 4.69 -3.15 -25.89
C ALA A 137 5.22 -4.00 -24.73
N VAL A 138 5.93 -5.09 -25.03
CA VAL A 138 6.57 -5.94 -24.02
C VAL A 138 7.64 -5.18 -23.24
N TRP A 139 8.52 -4.44 -23.93
CA TRP A 139 9.52 -3.59 -23.28
C TRP A 139 8.89 -2.49 -22.41
N PHE A 140 7.83 -1.86 -22.89
CA PHE A 140 7.08 -0.87 -22.10
C PHE A 140 6.52 -1.47 -20.80
N LEU A 141 5.95 -2.66 -20.84
CA LEU A 141 5.41 -3.35 -19.66
C LEU A 141 6.51 -3.73 -18.66
N TYR A 142 7.69 -4.15 -19.12
CA TYR A 142 8.85 -4.38 -18.24
C TYR A 142 9.34 -3.09 -17.57
N CYS A 143 9.45 -2.00 -18.32
CA CYS A 143 9.80 -0.69 -17.77
C CYS A 143 8.78 -0.24 -16.72
N LEU A 144 7.48 -0.40 -17.01
CA LEU A 144 6.41 -0.05 -16.08
C LEU A 144 6.50 -0.88 -14.79
N ALA A 145 6.71 -2.19 -14.89
CA ALA A 145 6.89 -3.06 -13.73
C ALA A 145 8.11 -2.66 -12.88
N GLY A 146 9.23 -2.34 -13.52
CA GLY A 146 10.45 -1.89 -12.85
C GLY A 146 10.26 -0.54 -12.13
N ILE A 147 9.59 0.42 -12.79
CA ILE A 147 9.29 1.73 -12.20
C ILE A 147 8.41 1.58 -10.96
N GLN A 148 7.38 0.73 -10.99
CA GLN A 148 6.50 0.54 -9.83
C GLN A 148 7.26 -0.07 -8.64
N LEU A 149 8.16 -1.01 -8.88
CA LEU A 149 8.98 -1.59 -7.82
C LEU A 149 9.97 -0.57 -7.23
N LEU A 150 10.58 0.25 -8.10
CA LEU A 150 11.47 1.34 -7.68
C LEU A 150 10.74 2.40 -6.85
N LEU A 151 9.57 2.84 -7.30
CA LEU A 151 8.75 3.81 -6.58
C LEU A 151 8.34 3.27 -5.20
N GLY A 152 7.83 2.03 -5.14
CA GLY A 152 7.47 1.39 -3.87
C GLY A 152 8.66 1.29 -2.91
N ALA A 153 9.85 0.93 -3.40
CA ALA A 153 11.06 0.87 -2.58
C ALA A 153 11.48 2.26 -2.07
N VAL A 154 11.42 3.30 -2.92
CA VAL A 154 11.73 4.68 -2.52
C VAL A 154 10.75 5.15 -1.45
N VAL A 155 9.45 4.88 -1.61
CA VAL A 155 8.41 5.23 -0.63
C VAL A 155 8.72 4.58 0.73
N VAL A 156 9.04 3.29 0.76
CA VAL A 156 9.42 2.61 2.00
C VAL A 156 10.65 3.24 2.66
N ILE A 157 11.68 3.59 1.89
CA ILE A 157 12.89 4.22 2.43
C ILE A 157 12.57 5.60 3.02
N LEU A 158 11.78 6.41 2.30
CA LEU A 158 11.40 7.75 2.73
C LEU A 158 10.58 7.72 4.03
N GLU A 159 9.71 6.73 4.21
CA GLU A 159 8.93 6.56 5.44
C GLU A 159 9.81 6.39 6.68
N PHE A 160 10.91 5.63 6.58
CA PHE A 160 11.82 5.47 7.72
C PHE A 160 12.85 6.60 7.83
N ALA A 161 13.12 7.31 6.74
CA ALA A 161 14.05 8.43 6.69
C ALA A 161 13.45 9.77 7.14
N GLN A 162 12.13 9.83 7.36
CA GLN A 162 11.44 11.09 7.66
C GLN A 162 11.80 11.74 9.01
N CYS A 163 12.44 11.00 9.93
CA CYS A 163 12.85 11.49 11.24
C CYS A 163 14.27 11.04 11.59
N SER A 164 15.02 11.91 12.29
CA SER A 164 16.35 11.60 12.82
C SER A 164 16.38 11.83 14.34
N PRO A 165 16.48 10.79 15.18
CA PRO A 165 16.54 9.37 14.86
C PRO A 165 15.17 8.80 14.43
N THR A 166 15.17 7.72 13.63
CA THR A 166 13.94 7.05 13.15
C THR A 166 12.99 6.65 14.29
N ARG A 167 13.50 6.41 15.50
CA ARG A 167 12.70 6.08 16.69
C ARG A 167 11.74 7.21 17.11
N SER A 168 12.07 8.47 16.79
CA SER A 168 11.21 9.62 17.05
C SER A 168 9.89 9.58 16.26
N LEU A 169 9.79 8.68 15.27
CA LEU A 169 8.55 8.47 14.51
C LEU A 169 7.43 7.89 15.37
N TRP A 170 7.76 7.01 16.33
CA TRP A 170 6.76 6.36 17.18
C TRP A 170 6.93 6.66 18.66
N ASP A 171 8.12 7.04 19.14
CA ASP A 171 8.35 7.36 20.54
C ASP A 171 8.19 8.85 20.81
N LEU A 172 7.05 9.19 21.40
CA LEU A 172 6.65 10.53 21.78
C LEU A 172 7.45 11.09 22.96
N SER A 173 8.43 10.39 23.50
CA SER A 173 9.28 10.89 24.59
C SER A 173 10.49 11.66 24.03
N LEU A 174 10.85 11.41 22.77
CA LEU A 174 12.02 11.99 22.12
C LEU A 174 11.73 13.36 21.47
N PRO A 175 12.76 14.22 21.31
CA PRO A 175 12.62 15.46 20.54
C PRO A 175 12.21 15.14 19.09
N LEU A 176 11.25 15.90 18.58
CA LEU A 176 10.66 15.68 17.26
C LEU A 176 11.49 16.42 16.20
N ASP A 177 12.54 15.76 15.73
CA ASP A 177 13.36 16.23 14.59
C ASP A 177 12.97 15.43 13.34
N CYS A 178 11.86 15.84 12.74
CA CYS A 178 11.24 15.19 11.60
C CYS A 178 11.01 16.20 10.46
N TRP A 179 10.84 15.67 9.26
CA TRP A 179 10.53 16.46 8.07
C TRP A 179 9.27 17.32 8.25
N PRO A 180 9.23 18.52 7.64
CA PRO A 180 8.06 19.39 7.73
C PRO A 180 6.83 18.75 7.09
N PHE A 181 5.65 19.20 7.54
CA PHE A 181 4.35 18.66 7.11
C PHE A 181 4.18 18.64 5.58
N THR A 182 4.77 19.59 4.85
CA THR A 182 4.75 19.62 3.38
C THR A 182 5.32 18.37 2.74
N ILE A 183 6.40 17.82 3.30
CA ILE A 183 7.03 16.61 2.74
C ILE A 183 6.17 15.40 3.07
N LEU A 184 5.61 15.34 4.28
CA LEU A 184 4.64 14.31 4.66
C LEU A 184 3.41 14.34 3.74
N GLN A 185 2.92 15.53 3.38
CA GLN A 185 1.80 15.69 2.46
C GLN A 185 2.17 15.24 1.04
N ASN A 186 3.36 15.59 0.55
CA ASN A 186 3.85 15.09 -0.75
C ASN A 186 3.99 13.57 -0.75
N PHE A 187 4.39 12.98 0.37
CA PHE A 187 4.48 11.54 0.55
C PHE A 187 3.10 10.87 0.49
N LEU A 188 2.11 11.42 1.18
CA LEU A 188 0.71 10.98 1.09
C LEU A 188 0.16 11.13 -0.34
N TYR A 189 0.52 12.22 -1.04
CA TYR A 189 0.16 12.40 -2.44
C TYR A 189 0.86 11.41 -3.36
N ALA A 190 2.11 11.01 -3.09
CA ALA A 190 2.79 9.98 -3.87
C ALA A 190 2.07 8.63 -3.74
N LEU A 191 1.70 8.24 -2.51
CA LEU A 191 0.89 7.04 -2.22
C LEU A 191 -0.49 7.10 -2.91
N GLY A 192 -1.19 8.23 -2.82
CA GLY A 192 -2.47 8.43 -3.51
C GLY A 192 -2.33 8.48 -5.04
N GLY A 193 -1.22 9.02 -5.53
CA GLY A 193 -0.85 9.07 -6.94
C GLY A 193 -0.69 7.68 -7.52
N GLU A 194 -0.05 6.75 -6.79
CA GLU A 194 0.08 5.36 -7.20
C GLU A 194 -1.27 4.68 -7.45
N LEU A 195 -2.28 4.93 -6.61
CA LEU A 195 -3.65 4.42 -6.79
C LEU A 195 -4.33 5.07 -8.01
N SER A 196 -4.14 6.37 -8.22
CA SER A 196 -4.71 7.07 -9.38
C SER A 196 -4.14 6.57 -10.73
N MET A 197 -2.89 6.10 -10.73
CA MET A 197 -2.27 5.50 -11.90
C MET A 197 -2.92 4.17 -12.28
N GLU A 198 -3.52 3.43 -11.34
CA GLU A 198 -4.19 2.14 -11.61
C GLU A 198 -5.43 2.34 -12.48
N PHE A 199 -6.27 3.31 -12.14
CA PHE A 199 -7.48 3.63 -12.92
C PHE A 199 -7.17 4.05 -14.35
N ARG A 200 -5.97 4.58 -14.62
CA ARG A 200 -5.56 5.00 -15.96
C ARG A 200 -4.83 3.90 -16.73
N THR A 201 -3.96 3.15 -16.06
CA THR A 201 -3.12 2.14 -16.69
C THR A 201 -3.91 0.87 -17.03
N VAL A 202 -4.86 0.45 -16.20
CA VAL A 202 -5.64 -0.78 -16.44
C VAL A 202 -6.53 -0.67 -17.69
N PRO A 203 -7.33 0.39 -17.89
CA PRO A 203 -8.11 0.54 -19.12
C PRO A 203 -7.23 0.73 -20.34
N TRP A 204 -6.15 1.50 -20.25
CA TRP A 204 -5.24 1.70 -21.39
C TRP A 204 -4.53 0.40 -21.80
N ALA A 205 -4.05 -0.37 -20.82
CA ALA A 205 -3.43 -1.66 -21.07
C ALA A 205 -4.45 -2.67 -21.63
N LEU A 206 -5.70 -2.66 -21.13
CA LEU A 206 -6.77 -3.48 -21.67
C LEU A 206 -7.14 -3.07 -23.11
N LEU A 207 -7.25 -1.78 -23.38
CA LEU A 207 -7.55 -1.25 -24.72
C LEU A 207 -6.45 -1.62 -25.70
N THR A 208 -5.18 -1.45 -25.34
CA THR A 208 -4.07 -1.87 -26.20
C THR A 208 -4.14 -3.38 -26.48
N VAL A 209 -4.38 -4.22 -25.48
CA VAL A 209 -4.55 -5.67 -25.69
C VAL A 209 -5.73 -5.96 -26.62
N LEU A 210 -6.90 -5.35 -26.41
CA LEU A 210 -8.08 -5.54 -27.26
C LEU A 210 -7.83 -5.12 -28.71
N GLN A 211 -7.14 -3.99 -28.92
CA GLN A 211 -6.76 -3.55 -30.27
C GLN A 211 -5.78 -4.53 -30.92
N LEU A 212 -4.84 -5.09 -30.16
CA LEU A 212 -3.87 -6.06 -30.65
C LEU A 212 -4.54 -7.39 -31.02
N THR A 213 -5.50 -7.88 -30.22
CA THR A 213 -6.30 -9.09 -30.53
C THR A 213 -7.19 -8.86 -31.75
N ARG A 214 -7.78 -7.67 -31.89
CA ARG A 214 -8.58 -7.31 -33.07
C ARG A 214 -7.74 -7.27 -34.35
N SER A 215 -6.53 -6.71 -34.28
CA SER A 215 -5.62 -6.60 -35.43
C SER A 215 -5.02 -7.93 -35.88
N SER A 216 -5.09 -8.98 -35.05
CA SER A 216 -4.61 -10.33 -35.40
C SER A 216 -5.72 -11.26 -35.91
N ALA A 217 -6.98 -10.81 -35.90
CA ALA A 217 -8.14 -11.53 -36.45
C ALA A 217 -8.56 -11.05 -37.85
N ILE A 218 -7.82 -10.10 -38.43
CA ILE A 218 -7.96 -9.57 -39.80
C ILE A 218 -6.70 -9.98 -40.58
#